data_AF-J3CJP2-F1
#
_entry.id   AF-J3CJP2-F1
#
_cell.length_a   1.000
_cell.length_b   1.000
_cell.length_c   1.000
_cell.angle_alpha   90.00
_cell.angle_beta   90.00
_cell.angle_gamma   90.00
#
_symmetry.space_group_name_H-M   'P 1'
#
loop_
_entity.id
_entity.type
_entity.pdbx_description
1 polymer ?
#
loop_
_entity_poly.entity_id
_entity_poly.type
_entity_poly.pdbx_seq_one_letter_code
_entity_poly.pdbx_strand_id
1 'polypeptide(L)'
;MKVRCISNKGEFLREYEYKNMFDRQEFGRFGASANSEYNDLVIGNEYIVMGIIIFQTYQAYLLDDNEFVFACPCQLFEILENKLENNWEFRLIEKGEEIYPYIQAIIGYSELCINKKAYENLIIEKDEDEIVRYFEKKAQIISKEN
;
A
#
# COMPACT_ATOMS: atom_id res chain seq x y z
N MET A 1 -2.50 -9.15 -8.99
CA MET A 1 -1.37 -9.55 -8.11
C MET A 1 -1.94 -9.95 -6.76
N LYS A 2 -1.52 -11.09 -6.22
CA LYS A 2 -1.96 -11.58 -4.90
C LYS A 2 -0.78 -11.77 -3.98
N VAL A 3 -0.97 -11.41 -2.71
CA VAL A 3 0.06 -11.48 -1.68
C VAL A 3 -0.52 -12.10 -0.41
N ARG A 4 0.33 -12.74 0.40
CA ARG A 4 -0.05 -13.23 1.72
C ARG A 4 0.68 -12.47 2.80
N CYS A 5 -0.04 -12.03 3.83
CA CYS A 5 0.57 -11.38 4.98
C CYS A 5 1.41 -12.39 5.76
N ILE A 6 2.71 -12.10 5.94
CA ILE A 6 3.65 -12.93 6.72
C ILE A 6 3.98 -12.30 8.07
N SER A 7 3.74 -11.00 8.24
CA SER A 7 3.91 -10.28 9.49
C SER A 7 3.04 -9.03 9.52
N ASN A 8 2.62 -8.63 10.72
CA ASN A 8 1.89 -7.38 10.97
C ASN A 8 2.56 -6.51 12.05
N LYS A 9 3.85 -6.72 12.30
CA LYS A 9 4.62 -6.01 13.33
C LYS A 9 5.75 -5.20 12.72
N GLY A 10 5.97 -3.99 13.23
CA GLY A 10 7.11 -3.16 12.88
C GLY A 10 8.45 -3.76 13.30
N GLU A 11 8.48 -4.64 14.31
CA GLU A 11 9.68 -5.41 14.68
C GLU A 11 10.21 -6.26 13.53
N PHE A 12 9.33 -6.85 12.72
CA PHE A 12 9.72 -7.63 11.54
C PHE A 12 10.40 -6.76 10.47
N LEU A 13 9.98 -5.49 10.35
CA LEU A 13 10.56 -4.56 9.39
C LEU A 13 12.01 -4.19 9.70
N ARG A 14 12.48 -4.43 10.94
CA ARG A 14 13.87 -4.13 11.34
C ARG A 14 14.92 -4.89 10.53
N GLU A 15 14.58 -6.08 10.03
CA GLU A 15 15.46 -6.88 9.19
C GLU A 15 15.79 -6.20 7.85
N TYR A 16 14.96 -5.24 7.44
CA TYR A 16 15.08 -4.55 6.16
C TYR A 16 15.58 -3.11 6.30
N GLU A 17 15.99 -2.69 7.50
CA GLU A 17 16.56 -1.36 7.73
C GLU A 17 17.98 -1.24 7.14
N TYR A 18 18.38 -0.03 6.77
CA TYR A 18 19.73 0.20 6.23
C TYR A 18 20.84 0.04 7.28
N LYS A 19 20.48 0.11 8.55
CA LYS A 19 21.37 -0.02 9.70
C LYS A 19 20.68 -0.82 10.79
N ASN A 20 21.46 -1.48 11.64
CA ASN A 20 20.92 -2.08 12.85
C ASN A 20 20.35 -0.99 13.76
N MET A 21 19.13 -1.22 14.24
CA MET A 21 18.41 -0.33 15.16
C MET A 21 18.14 -1.09 16.45
N PHE A 22 18.73 -0.64 17.56
CA PHE A 22 18.60 -1.31 18.86
C PHE A 22 17.52 -0.70 19.75
N ASP A 23 17.20 0.59 19.53
CA ASP A 23 16.11 1.24 20.24
C ASP A 23 14.75 0.85 19.61
N ARG A 24 13.89 0.26 20.43
CA ARG A 24 12.54 -0.15 20.01
C ARG A 24 11.64 1.03 19.68
N GLN A 25 11.93 2.23 20.19
CA GLN A 25 11.16 3.45 19.94
C GLN A 25 11.63 4.21 18.68
N GLU A 26 12.83 3.96 18.18
CA GLU A 26 13.38 4.66 17.00
C GLU A 26 12.54 4.35 15.76
N PHE A 27 12.00 5.37 15.09
CA PHE A 27 11.30 5.19 13.82
C PHE A 27 12.29 4.93 12.69
N GLY A 28 12.07 3.84 11.96
CA GLY A 28 12.93 3.41 10.87
C GLY A 28 12.46 3.91 9.50
N ARG A 29 13.05 3.37 8.42
CA ARG A 29 12.80 3.84 7.06
C ARG A 29 11.36 3.67 6.58
N PHE A 30 10.58 2.83 7.27
CA PHE A 30 9.18 2.58 6.98
C PHE A 30 8.21 3.53 7.69
N GLY A 31 8.71 4.49 8.47
CA GLY A 31 7.87 5.31 9.35
C GLY A 31 7.26 4.48 10.49
N ALA A 32 7.88 3.36 10.85
CA ALA A 32 7.46 2.47 11.92
C ALA A 32 8.59 2.22 12.93
N SER A 33 8.22 2.00 14.18
CA SER A 33 9.11 1.55 15.24
C SER A 33 8.98 0.03 15.43
N ALA A 34 9.79 -0.59 16.28
CA ALA A 34 9.64 -2.01 16.60
C ALA A 34 8.30 -2.30 17.31
N ASN A 35 7.72 -1.29 17.96
CA ASN A 35 6.45 -1.40 18.68
C ASN A 35 5.22 -1.08 17.80
N SER A 36 5.42 -0.69 16.54
CA SER A 36 4.32 -0.42 15.62
C SER A 36 3.57 -1.71 15.27
N GLU A 37 2.25 -1.62 15.18
CA GLU A 37 1.38 -2.74 14.82
C GLU A 37 0.48 -2.35 13.66
N TYR A 38 0.37 -3.23 12.68
CA TYR A 38 -0.51 -3.09 11.52
C TYR A 38 -1.77 -3.92 11.79
N ASN A 39 -2.64 -3.42 12.66
CA ASN A 39 -3.78 -4.19 13.19
C ASN A 39 -4.80 -4.61 12.12
N ASP A 40 -4.83 -3.91 10.99
CA ASP A 40 -5.69 -4.22 9.84
C ASP A 40 -5.14 -5.38 8.98
N LEU A 41 -3.94 -5.89 9.32
CA LEU A 41 -3.33 -7.05 8.68
C LEU A 41 -3.48 -8.32 9.51
N VAL A 42 -4.08 -9.33 8.88
CA VAL A 42 -4.21 -10.67 9.45
C VAL A 42 -3.14 -11.58 8.84
N ILE A 43 -2.23 -12.08 9.67
CA ILE A 43 -1.16 -12.99 9.24
C ILE A 43 -1.79 -14.25 8.64
N GLY A 44 -1.30 -14.67 7.47
CA GLY A 44 -1.80 -15.82 6.73
C GLY A 44 -2.93 -15.49 5.74
N ASN A 45 -3.60 -14.34 5.87
CA ASN A 45 -4.61 -13.92 4.90
C ASN A 45 -3.98 -13.52 3.56
N GLU A 46 -4.73 -13.81 2.50
CA GLU A 46 -4.41 -13.44 1.13
C GLU A 46 -5.13 -12.16 0.75
N TYR A 47 -4.41 -11.26 0.08
CA TYR A 47 -4.91 -9.95 -0.31
C TYR A 47 -4.65 -9.72 -1.80
N ILE A 48 -5.57 -9.00 -2.44
CA ILE A 48 -5.40 -8.50 -3.80
C ILE A 48 -4.73 -7.13 -3.71
N VAL A 49 -3.57 -6.99 -4.36
CA VAL A 49 -2.88 -5.70 -4.46
C VAL A 49 -3.60 -4.84 -5.49
N MET A 50 -4.08 -3.67 -5.07
CA MET A 50 -4.81 -2.72 -5.92
C MET A 50 -3.94 -1.55 -6.40
N GLY A 51 -2.76 -1.38 -5.81
CA GLY A 51 -1.77 -0.41 -6.22
C GLY A 51 -0.44 -0.58 -5.47
N ILE A 52 0.61 0.03 -6.01
CA ILE A 52 1.94 0.11 -5.40
C ILE A 52 2.26 1.60 -5.19
N ILE A 53 2.46 1.97 -3.93
CA ILE A 53 2.79 3.33 -3.52
C ILE A 53 4.29 3.39 -3.27
N ILE A 54 4.98 4.27 -4.00
CA ILE A 54 6.42 4.42 -3.90
C ILE A 54 6.70 5.61 -2.99
N PHE A 55 7.06 5.32 -1.75
CA PHE A 55 7.57 6.31 -0.81
C PHE A 55 9.03 6.62 -1.08
N GLN A 56 9.55 7.70 -0.49
CA GLN A 56 10.96 8.07 -0.60
C GLN A 56 11.92 6.93 -0.19
N THR A 57 11.52 6.10 0.78
CA THR A 57 12.40 5.13 1.44
C THR A 57 11.95 3.67 1.34
N TYR A 58 10.73 3.41 0.84
CA TYR A 58 10.17 2.07 0.72
C TYR A 58 9.01 2.03 -0.28
N GLN A 59 8.49 0.83 -0.54
CA GLN A 59 7.29 0.62 -1.35
C GLN A 59 6.21 0.01 -0.46
N ALA A 60 4.96 0.44 -0.67
CA ALA A 60 3.80 -0.12 0.02
C ALA A 60 2.82 -0.71 -0.99
N TYR A 61 2.10 -1.73 -0.56
CA TYR A 61 0.93 -2.23 -1.27
C TYR A 61 -0.32 -1.53 -0.76
N LEU A 62 -1.16 -1.06 -1.70
CA LEU A 62 -2.52 -0.61 -1.44
C LEU A 62 -3.44 -1.83 -1.43
N LEU A 63 -4.10 -2.04 -0.30
CA LEU A 63 -4.87 -3.23 0.05
C LEU A 63 -6.14 -2.80 0.79
N ASP A 64 -7.00 -3.77 1.07
CA ASP A 64 -8.16 -3.58 1.94
C ASP A 64 -8.46 -4.82 2.77
N ASP A 65 -9.12 -4.59 3.91
CA ASP A 65 -9.74 -5.61 4.76
C ASP A 65 -11.04 -5.04 5.34
N ASN A 66 -12.14 -5.80 5.27
CA ASN A 66 -13.45 -5.39 5.82
C ASN A 66 -13.85 -3.94 5.48
N GLU A 67 -13.83 -3.59 4.18
CA GLU A 67 -14.16 -2.26 3.65
C GLU A 67 -13.16 -1.14 4.01
N PHE A 68 -12.12 -1.45 4.78
CA PHE A 68 -11.08 -0.50 5.14
C PHE A 68 -9.90 -0.59 4.16
N VAL A 69 -9.61 0.50 3.45
CA VAL A 69 -8.51 0.59 2.49
C VAL A 69 -7.28 1.20 3.17
N PHE A 70 -6.10 0.59 2.96
CA PHE A 70 -4.86 1.02 3.58
C PHE A 70 -3.63 0.72 2.71
N ALA A 71 -2.51 1.39 3.02
CA ALA A 71 -1.22 1.13 2.40
C ALA A 71 -0.22 0.60 3.44
N CYS A 72 0.42 -0.54 3.16
CA CYS A 72 1.36 -1.19 4.09
C CYS A 72 2.68 -1.57 3.39
N PRO A 73 3.84 -1.52 4.07
CA PRO A 73 5.13 -1.90 3.49
C PRO A 73 5.10 -3.28 2.84
N CYS A 74 5.62 -3.39 1.61
CA CYS A 74 5.56 -4.65 0.85
C CYS A 74 6.33 -5.80 1.51
N GLN A 75 7.31 -5.49 2.37
CA GLN A 75 8.10 -6.46 3.13
C GLN A 75 7.25 -7.31 4.08
N LEU A 76 6.07 -6.82 4.49
CA LEU A 76 5.15 -7.57 5.36
C LEU A 76 4.46 -8.75 4.65
N PHE A 77 4.73 -8.96 3.36
CA PHE A 77 4.03 -9.93 2.54
C PHE A 77 4.97 -10.82 1.72
N GLU A 78 4.51 -12.03 1.42
CA GLU A 78 5.04 -12.87 0.34
C GLU A 78 4.14 -12.76 -0.91
N ILE A 79 4.73 -12.89 -2.09
CA ILE A 79 3.98 -12.84 -3.36
C ILE A 79 3.48 -14.25 -3.68
N LEU A 80 2.16 -14.39 -3.86
CA LEU A 80 1.53 -15.63 -4.30
C LEU A 80 1.35 -15.67 -5.82
N GLU A 81 0.91 -14.55 -6.39
CA GLU A 81 0.69 -14.38 -7.82
C GLU A 81 1.34 -13.10 -8.33
N ASN A 82 2.44 -13.24 -9.07
CA ASN A 82 3.21 -12.12 -9.62
C ASN A 82 2.67 -11.66 -10.99
N LYS A 83 1.37 -11.34 -11.05
CA LYS A 83 0.73 -10.80 -12.25
C LYS A 83 0.13 -9.44 -11.93
N LEU A 84 0.65 -8.39 -12.55
CA LEU A 84 0.04 -7.06 -12.51
C LEU A 84 -1.13 -7.01 -13.50
N GLU A 85 -2.11 -6.15 -13.22
CA GLU A 85 -3.18 -5.91 -14.17
C GLU A 85 -2.66 -5.14 -15.38
N ASN A 86 -3.05 -5.57 -16.59
CA ASN A 86 -2.55 -5.01 -17.85
C ASN A 86 -2.92 -3.53 -18.06
N ASN A 87 -3.90 -3.01 -17.31
CA ASN A 87 -4.38 -1.64 -17.38
C ASN A 87 -3.87 -0.77 -16.21
N TRP A 88 -2.84 -1.22 -15.50
CA TRP A 88 -2.18 -0.37 -14.52
C TRP A 88 -1.36 0.72 -15.20
N GLU A 89 -1.46 1.92 -14.65
CA GLU A 89 -0.74 3.10 -15.07
C GLU A 89 0.34 3.44 -14.06
N PHE A 90 1.25 4.33 -14.47
CA PHE A 90 2.30 4.87 -13.63
C PHE A 90 2.15 6.39 -13.58
N ARG A 91 2.18 6.95 -12.37
CA ARG A 91 2.25 8.40 -12.15
C ARG A 91 3.46 8.75 -11.29
N LEU A 92 4.18 9.77 -11.72
CA LEU A 92 5.16 10.48 -10.90
C LEU A 92 4.46 11.60 -10.13
N ILE A 93 4.78 11.76 -8.85
CA ILE A 93 4.24 12.85 -8.02
C ILE A 93 5.09 14.11 -8.23
N GLU A 94 4.44 15.23 -8.55
CA GLU A 94 5.13 16.50 -8.78
C GLU A 94 5.42 17.24 -7.48
N LYS A 95 6.47 18.06 -7.46
CA LYS A 95 6.90 18.84 -6.29
C LYS A 95 5.86 19.80 -5.72
N GLY A 96 4.83 20.15 -6.50
CA GLY A 96 3.76 21.07 -6.10
C GLY A 96 2.56 20.37 -5.44
N GLU A 97 2.58 19.04 -5.30
CA GLU A 97 1.48 18.25 -4.73
C GLU A 97 1.69 18.02 -3.23
N GLU A 98 0.62 17.97 -2.45
CA GLU A 98 0.67 17.92 -0.98
C GLU A 98 1.29 16.62 -0.44
N ILE A 99 1.15 15.51 -1.18
CA ILE A 99 1.76 14.22 -0.85
C ILE A 99 3.27 14.14 -1.12
N TYR A 100 3.86 15.12 -1.82
CA TYR A 100 5.30 15.22 -2.00
C TYR A 100 5.98 15.86 -0.77
N PRO A 101 7.17 15.40 -0.31
CA PRO A 101 8.03 14.37 -0.90
C PRO A 101 7.77 12.96 -0.34
N TYR A 102 6.72 12.76 0.46
CA TYR A 102 6.50 11.47 1.10
C TYR A 102 6.26 10.36 0.08
N ILE A 103 5.38 10.63 -0.90
CA ILE A 103 5.11 9.76 -2.04
C ILE A 103 5.81 10.34 -3.27
N GLN A 104 6.56 9.47 -3.96
CA GLN A 104 7.33 9.81 -5.15
C GLN A 104 6.60 9.36 -6.42
N ALA A 105 5.90 8.22 -6.37
CA ALA A 105 5.17 7.68 -7.51
C ALA A 105 4.08 6.70 -7.07
N ILE A 106 3.13 6.46 -7.96
CA ILE A 106 2.02 5.51 -7.77
C ILE A 106 1.90 4.65 -9.02
N ILE A 107 1.73 3.34 -8.82
CA ILE A 107 1.35 2.38 -9.86
C ILE A 107 0.01 1.78 -9.46
N GLY A 108 -0.98 1.77 -10.35
CA GLY A 108 -2.30 1.23 -10.03
C GLY A 108 -3.33 1.46 -11.13
N TYR A 109 -4.60 1.35 -10.79
CA TYR A 109 -5.68 1.62 -11.74
C TYR A 109 -5.69 3.09 -12.19
N SER A 110 -6.15 3.32 -13.43
CA SER A 110 -6.12 4.62 -14.11
C SER A 110 -6.61 5.79 -13.24
N GLU A 111 -7.74 5.63 -12.54
CA GLU A 111 -8.30 6.71 -11.71
C GLU A 111 -7.40 7.10 -10.52
N LEU A 112 -6.71 6.14 -9.90
CA LEU A 112 -5.73 6.39 -8.84
C LEU A 112 -4.53 7.19 -9.37
N CYS A 113 -4.14 6.93 -10.61
CA CYS A 113 -3.01 7.60 -11.25
C CYS A 113 -3.42 8.98 -11.78
N ILE A 114 -4.52 9.13 -12.50
CA ILE A 114 -4.85 10.39 -13.21
C ILE A 114 -5.32 11.48 -12.24
N ASN A 115 -6.16 11.15 -11.25
CA ASN A 115 -6.69 12.14 -10.34
C ASN A 115 -5.65 12.50 -9.26
N LYS A 116 -5.24 13.77 -9.22
CA LYS A 116 -4.21 14.21 -8.29
C LYS A 116 -4.53 13.94 -6.82
N LYS A 117 -5.82 14.02 -6.46
CA LYS A 117 -6.32 13.82 -5.11
C LYS A 117 -6.77 12.40 -4.79
N ALA A 118 -6.78 11.47 -5.74
CA ALA A 118 -7.36 10.13 -5.50
C ALA A 118 -6.72 9.41 -4.31
N TYR A 119 -5.38 9.42 -4.20
CA TYR A 119 -4.71 8.81 -3.06
C TYR A 119 -5.08 9.48 -1.73
N GLU A 120 -5.08 10.81 -1.68
CA GLU A 120 -5.39 11.57 -0.47
C GLU A 120 -6.83 11.33 -0.04
N ASN A 121 -7.76 11.41 -0.98
CA ASN A 121 -9.17 11.13 -0.76
C ASN A 121 -9.38 9.70 -0.26
N LEU A 122 -8.69 8.71 -0.85
CA LEU A 122 -8.85 7.31 -0.48
C LEU A 122 -8.26 6.99 0.91
N ILE A 123 -7.05 7.49 1.21
CA ILE A 123 -6.25 7.03 2.36
C ILE A 123 -6.30 8.00 3.53
N ILE A 124 -6.30 9.31 3.26
CA ILE A 124 -6.21 10.36 4.28
C ILE A 124 -7.62 10.83 4.65
N GLU A 125 -8.38 11.31 3.67
CA GLU A 125 -9.72 11.87 3.89
C GLU A 125 -10.79 10.79 4.08
N LYS A 126 -10.54 9.57 3.57
CA LYS A 126 -11.49 8.46 3.55
C LYS A 126 -12.83 8.84 2.89
N ASP A 127 -12.71 9.51 1.75
CA ASP A 127 -13.81 9.95 0.92
C ASP A 127 -14.63 8.75 0.41
N GLU A 128 -15.93 8.78 0.64
CA GLU A 128 -16.84 7.66 0.32
C GLU A 128 -16.87 7.37 -1.18
N ASP A 129 -16.88 8.40 -2.03
CA ASP A 129 -16.93 8.25 -3.48
C ASP A 129 -15.66 7.58 -4.02
N GLU A 130 -14.49 7.93 -3.48
CA GLU A 130 -13.23 7.30 -3.85
C GLU A 130 -13.11 5.86 -3.32
N ILE A 131 -13.65 5.56 -2.14
CA ILE A 131 -13.74 4.19 -1.60
C ILE A 131 -14.66 3.32 -2.48
N VAL A 132 -15.84 3.83 -2.86
CA VAL A 132 -16.75 3.12 -3.78
C VAL A 132 -16.04 2.82 -5.10
N ARG A 133 -15.37 3.82 -5.68
CA ARG A 133 -14.59 3.66 -6.91
C ARG A 133 -13.50 2.58 -6.77
N TYR A 134 -12.78 2.55 -5.66
CA TYR A 134 -11.78 1.52 -5.37
C TYR A 134 -12.40 0.11 -5.42
N PHE A 135 -13.53 -0.09 -4.73
CA PHE A 135 -14.20 -1.40 -4.67
C PHE A 135 -14.83 -1.81 -6.01
N GLU A 136 -15.35 -0.87 -6.78
CA GLU A 136 -15.81 -1.13 -8.16
C GLU A 136 -14.67 -1.65 -9.04
N LYS A 137 -13.47 -1.07 -8.91
CA LYS A 137 -12.28 -1.52 -9.65
C LYS A 137 -11.81 -2.89 -9.20
N LYS A 138 -11.83 -3.15 -7.89
CA LYS A 138 -11.49 -4.47 -7.34
C LYS A 138 -12.45 -5.56 -7.84
N ALA A 139 -13.76 -5.28 -7.86
CA ALA A 139 -14.77 -6.21 -8.37
C ALA A 139 -14.58 -6.53 -9.88
N GLN A 140 -14.14 -5.56 -10.68
CA GLN A 140 -13.81 -5.78 -12.10
C GLN A 140 -12.60 -6.69 -12.29
N ILE A 141 -11.65 -6.69 -11.36
CA ILE A 141 -10.49 -7.61 -11.41
C ILE A 141 -10.94 -9.01 -11.04
N ILE A 142 -11.66 -9.18 -9.92
CA ILE A 142 -12.14 -10.48 -9.44
C ILE A 142 -13.06 -11.16 -10.46
N SER A 143 -13.93 -10.39 -11.14
CA SER A 143 -14.84 -10.95 -12.15
C SER A 143 -14.15 -11.45 -13.43
N LYS A 144 -12.91 -11.02 -13.72
CA LYS A 144 -12.12 -11.54 -14.85
C LYS A 144 -11.37 -12.83 -14.53
N GLU A 145 -11.25 -13.19 -13.25
CA GLU A 145 -10.57 -14.41 -12.80
C GLU A 145 -11.51 -15.62 -12.72
N ASN A 146 -12.83 -15.41 -12.78
CA ASN A 146 -13.88 -16.44 -12.84
C ASN A 146 -14.37 -16.69 -14.27
#